data_AF-A0A925EA76-F1
#
_entry.id   AF-A0A925EA76-F1
#
_cell.length_a   1.000
_cell.length_b   1.000
_cell.length_c   1.000
_cell.angle_alpha   90.00
_cell.angle_beta   90.00
_cell.angle_gamma   90.00
#
_symmetry.space_group_name_H-M   'P 1'
#
loop_
_entity.id
_entity.type
_entity.pdbx_description
1 polymer ?
#
loop_
_entity_poly.entity_id
_entity_poly.type
_entity_poly.pdbx_seq_one_letter_code
_entity_poly.pdbx_strand_id
1 'polypeptide(L)'
;NKSAASEKEKKRTRLKVHFSFAFVFFLMVLLFKAINDKLIIDFILKFAGITYGPLLGLFAFGILTKRRLNDKLIWAVCIIAPLLALGIDVLSSPEWYEKKLHISLGLTSLSAKLFHGYKIGYELILINGLLTFLGLFLISKKSYPSDR
;
A
#
# COMPACT_ATOMS: atom_id res chain seq x y z
N ASN A 1 -10.36 -25.79 13.30
CA ASN A 1 -9.81 -26.93 14.05
C ASN A 1 -8.40 -27.35 13.61
N LYS A 2 -7.35 -26.59 13.97
CA LYS A 2 -5.92 -26.98 13.74
C LYS A 2 -5.08 -27.00 15.03
N SER A 3 -5.71 -27.09 16.21
CA SER A 3 -4.97 -27.04 17.48
C SER A 3 -4.38 -28.39 17.94
N ALA A 4 -4.66 -29.49 17.25
CA ALA A 4 -4.24 -30.84 17.65
C ALA A 4 -3.09 -31.45 16.81
N ALA A 5 -2.36 -30.65 16.03
CA ALA A 5 -1.20 -31.15 15.28
C ALA A 5 0.02 -31.34 16.21
N SER A 6 0.69 -32.48 16.11
CA SER A 6 1.91 -32.77 16.89
C SER A 6 3.00 -31.73 16.59
N GLU A 7 3.87 -31.40 17.56
CA GLU A 7 5.01 -30.49 17.37
C GLU A 7 5.90 -30.89 16.17
N LYS A 8 6.00 -32.20 15.89
CA LYS A 8 6.68 -32.71 14.68
C LYS A 8 5.97 -32.31 13.39
N GLU A 9 4.63 -32.33 13.36
CA GLU A 9 3.84 -31.92 12.19
C GLU A 9 3.87 -30.41 11.95
N LYS A 10 3.80 -29.61 13.03
CA LYS A 10 3.99 -28.15 12.96
C LYS A 10 5.37 -27.80 12.40
N LYS A 11 6.42 -28.49 12.87
CA LYS A 11 7.79 -28.33 12.35
C LYS A 11 7.89 -28.71 10.86
N ARG A 12 7.32 -29.85 10.46
CA ARG A 12 7.32 -30.30 9.06
C ARG A 12 6.57 -29.32 8.16
N THR A 13 5.45 -28.79 8.61
CA THR A 13 4.65 -27.79 7.88
C THR A 13 5.43 -26.48 7.72
N ARG A 14 6.05 -25.97 8.79
CA ARG A 14 6.89 -24.76 8.74
C ARG A 14 8.05 -24.90 7.76
N LEU A 15 8.73 -26.04 7.77
CA LEU A 15 9.83 -26.34 6.84
C LEU A 15 9.33 -26.43 5.39
N LYS A 16 8.22 -27.14 5.14
CA LYS A 16 7.62 -27.20 3.81
C LYS A 16 7.27 -25.80 3.30
N VAL A 17 6.57 -24.99 4.10
CA VAL A 17 6.21 -23.62 3.72
C VAL A 17 7.45 -22.78 3.44
N HIS A 18 8.46 -22.83 4.31
CA HIS A 18 9.70 -22.07 4.12
C HIS A 18 10.43 -22.46 2.81
N PHE A 19 10.64 -23.75 2.56
CA PHE A 19 11.28 -24.23 1.34
C PHE A 19 10.45 -23.94 0.08
N SER A 20 9.12 -24.08 0.15
CA SER A 20 8.22 -23.71 -0.94
C SER A 20 8.34 -22.21 -1.26
N PHE A 21 8.31 -21.33 -0.26
CA PHE A 21 8.46 -19.90 -0.46
C PHE A 21 9.85 -19.53 -0.99
N ALA A 22 10.92 -20.17 -0.49
CA ALA A 22 12.27 -19.96 -0.99
C ALA A 22 12.40 -20.34 -2.48
N PHE A 23 11.81 -21.47 -2.88
CA PHE A 23 11.81 -21.92 -4.27
C PHE A 23 11.00 -20.99 -5.19
N VAL A 24 9.81 -20.57 -4.75
CA VAL A 24 8.98 -19.59 -5.49
C VAL A 24 9.72 -18.27 -5.65
N PHE A 25 10.34 -17.76 -4.58
CA PHE A 25 11.10 -16.52 -4.60
C PHE A 25 12.32 -16.62 -5.53
N PHE A 26 13.04 -17.75 -5.49
CA PHE A 26 14.14 -18.03 -6.41
C PHE A 26 13.70 -18.02 -7.87
N LEU A 27 12.57 -18.67 -8.20
CA LEU A 27 12.01 -18.66 -9.55
C LEU A 27 11.59 -17.26 -9.99
N MET A 28 10.97 -16.47 -9.10
CA MET A 28 10.61 -15.07 -9.36
C MET A 28 11.84 -14.22 -9.66
N VAL A 29 12.95 -14.40 -8.92
CA VAL A 29 14.21 -13.68 -9.18
C VAL A 29 14.78 -14.06 -10.55
N LEU A 30 14.78 -15.34 -10.93
CA LEU A 30 15.22 -15.77 -12.26
C LEU A 30 14.34 -15.19 -13.37
N LEU A 31 13.03 -15.18 -13.17
CA LEU A 31 12.06 -14.59 -14.09
C LEU A 31 12.28 -13.09 -14.26
N PHE A 32 12.42 -12.33 -13.17
CA PHE A 32 12.70 -10.89 -13.24
C PHE A 32 14.05 -10.59 -13.86
N LYS A 33 15.07 -11.42 -13.60
CA LYS A 33 16.38 -11.32 -14.26
C LYS A 33 16.28 -11.56 -15.77
N ALA A 34 15.46 -12.53 -16.21
CA ALA A 34 15.26 -12.83 -17.61
C ALA A 34 14.47 -11.74 -18.36
N ILE A 35 13.54 -11.07 -17.67
CA ILE A 35 12.73 -9.98 -18.23
C ILE A 35 13.49 -8.64 -18.26
N ASN A 36 14.54 -8.49 -17.45
CA ASN A 36 15.51 -7.37 -17.46
C ASN A 36 14.98 -5.98 -17.88
N ASP A 37 13.92 -5.51 -17.22
CA ASP A 37 13.49 -4.12 -17.28
C ASP A 37 13.60 -3.50 -15.89
N LYS A 38 14.34 -2.39 -15.77
CA LYS A 38 14.40 -1.56 -14.54
C LYS A 38 13.00 -1.19 -14.02
N LEU A 39 12.00 -1.20 -14.92
CA LEU A 39 10.59 -0.96 -14.67
C LEU A 39 9.95 -1.91 -13.64
N ILE A 40 10.49 -3.12 -13.43
CA ILE A 40 9.88 -4.09 -12.50
C ILE A 40 10.00 -3.64 -11.04
N ILE A 41 11.16 -3.10 -10.65
CA ILE A 41 11.42 -2.63 -9.30
C ILE A 41 10.53 -1.43 -9.00
N ASP A 42 10.46 -0.49 -9.93
CA ASP A 42 9.59 0.68 -9.82
C ASP A 42 8.12 0.26 -9.68
N PHE A 43 7.67 -0.76 -10.41
CA PHE A 43 6.31 -1.27 -10.29
C PHE A 43 6.01 -1.92 -8.93
N ILE A 44 6.93 -2.75 -8.43
CA ILE A 44 6.79 -3.38 -7.11
C ILE A 44 6.70 -2.31 -6.02
N LEU A 45 7.58 -1.31 -6.06
CA LEU A 45 7.62 -0.23 -5.08
C LEU A 45 6.39 0.69 -5.17
N LYS A 46 5.88 0.97 -6.38
CA LYS A 46 4.61 1.69 -6.59
C LYS A 46 3.44 0.92 -5.97
N PHE A 47 3.38 -0.39 -6.19
CA PHE A 47 2.31 -1.24 -5.67
C PHE A 47 2.36 -1.39 -4.14
N ALA A 48 3.58 -1.49 -3.60
CA ALA A 48 3.85 -1.44 -2.17
C ALA A 48 3.33 -0.12 -1.57
N GLY A 49 3.56 1.03 -2.23
CA GLY A 49 3.03 2.33 -1.79
C GLY A 49 1.50 2.41 -1.75
N ILE A 50 0.81 1.76 -2.68
CA ILE A 50 -0.66 1.73 -2.74
C ILE A 50 -1.24 0.83 -1.64
N THR A 51 -0.66 -0.35 -1.44
CA THR A 51 -1.22 -1.38 -0.54
C THR A 51 -0.77 -1.24 0.91
N TYR A 52 0.48 -0.84 1.15
CA TYR A 52 1.00 -0.66 2.52
C TYR A 52 0.67 0.73 3.10
N GLY A 53 0.25 1.70 2.28
CA GLY A 53 -0.17 3.02 2.74
C GLY A 53 -1.27 2.97 3.81
N PRO A 54 -2.41 2.28 3.57
CA PRO A 54 -3.47 2.17 4.58
C PRO A 54 -3.04 1.47 5.86
N LEU A 55 -2.19 0.46 5.74
CA LEU A 55 -1.64 -0.26 6.89
C LEU A 55 -0.75 0.66 7.73
N LEU A 56 0.10 1.46 7.08
CA LEU A 56 0.92 2.47 7.73
C LEU A 56 0.03 3.51 8.45
N GLY A 57 -1.03 3.99 7.79
CA GLY A 57 -1.97 4.96 8.37
C GLY A 57 -2.75 4.41 9.56
N LEU A 58 -3.30 3.19 9.46
CA LEU A 58 -3.99 2.49 10.55
C LEU A 58 -3.07 2.27 11.75
N PHE A 59 -1.85 1.80 11.50
CA PHE A 59 -0.88 1.52 12.55
C PHE A 59 -0.41 2.80 13.25
N ALA A 60 -0.08 3.84 12.47
CA ALA A 60 0.26 5.15 13.00
C ALA A 60 -0.90 5.76 13.81
N PHE A 61 -2.14 5.60 13.36
CA PHE A 61 -3.33 6.07 14.09
C PHE A 61 -3.49 5.39 15.44
N GLY A 62 -3.27 4.07 15.50
CA GLY A 62 -3.34 3.31 16.75
C GLY A 62 -2.24 3.64 17.75
N ILE A 63 -1.03 3.99 17.27
CA ILE A 63 0.09 4.39 18.13
C ILE A 63 -0.05 5.83 18.62
N LEU A 64 -0.38 6.75 17.71
CA LEU A 64 -0.33 8.20 17.99
C LEU A 64 -1.62 8.75 18.61
N THR A 65 -2.75 8.04 18.48
CA THR A 65 -4.04 8.53 18.97
C THR A 65 -4.69 7.57 19.96
N LYS A 66 -5.44 8.12 20.92
CA LYS A 66 -6.28 7.35 21.86
C LYS A 66 -7.76 7.36 21.46
N ARG A 67 -8.06 7.64 20.19
CA ARG A 67 -9.43 7.82 19.69
C ARG A 67 -10.00 6.45 19.31
N ARG A 68 -11.30 6.26 19.50
CA ARG A 68 -11.99 5.03 19.08
C ARG A 68 -12.35 5.16 17.61
N LEU A 69 -11.96 4.17 16.82
CA LEU A 69 -12.34 4.07 15.41
C LEU A 69 -13.77 3.56 15.27
N ASN A 70 -14.44 3.98 14.19
CA ASN A 70 -15.72 3.42 13.80
C ASN A 70 -15.47 2.27 12.82
N ASP A 71 -15.60 1.03 13.29
CA ASP A 71 -15.30 -0.20 12.55
C ASP A 71 -15.96 -0.26 11.17
N LYS A 72 -17.18 0.30 11.04
CA LYS A 72 -17.93 0.32 9.79
C LYS A 72 -17.44 1.37 8.78
N LEU A 73 -16.62 2.33 9.17
CA LEU A 73 -16.11 3.38 8.27
C LEU A 73 -14.62 3.18 7.95
N ILE A 74 -13.91 2.33 8.69
CA ILE A 74 -12.50 2.01 8.45
C ILE A 74 -12.29 1.49 7.01
N TRP A 75 -13.13 0.55 6.56
CA TRP A 75 -13.00 -0.03 5.22
C TRP A 75 -13.18 1.03 4.13
N ALA A 76 -14.10 1.99 4.33
CA ALA A 76 -14.32 3.08 3.38
C ALA A 76 -13.07 3.97 3.28
N VAL A 77 -12.48 4.35 4.42
CA VAL A 77 -11.24 5.12 4.45
C VAL A 77 -10.08 4.36 3.79
N CYS A 78 -9.96 3.05 4.04
CA CYS A 78 -8.90 2.21 3.47
C CYS A 78 -9.03 1.99 1.95
N ILE A 79 -10.18 2.33 1.35
CA ILE A 79 -10.36 2.32 -0.11
C ILE A 79 -10.21 3.74 -0.67
N ILE A 80 -10.85 4.72 -0.05
CA ILE A 80 -10.84 6.11 -0.51
C ILE A 80 -9.43 6.70 -0.45
N ALA A 81 -8.67 6.46 0.62
CA ALA A 81 -7.33 7.04 0.77
C ALA A 81 -6.33 6.54 -0.31
N PRO A 82 -6.23 5.23 -0.62
CA PRO A 82 -5.46 4.76 -1.77
C PRO A 82 -5.91 5.33 -3.10
N LEU A 83 -7.23 5.46 -3.33
CA LEU A 83 -7.75 6.05 -4.57
C LEU A 83 -7.37 7.52 -4.71
N LEU A 84 -7.45 8.29 -3.62
CA LEU A 84 -7.00 9.68 -3.58
C LEU A 84 -5.49 9.80 -3.80
N ALA A 85 -4.70 8.94 -3.13
CA ALA A 85 -3.26 8.88 -3.32
C ALA A 85 -2.90 8.56 -4.78
N LEU A 86 -3.58 7.60 -5.39
CA LEU A 86 -3.48 7.28 -6.82
C LEU A 86 -3.84 8.48 -7.70
N GLY A 87 -4.92 9.20 -7.38
CA GLY A 87 -5.31 10.39 -8.12
C GLY A 87 -4.24 11.49 -8.08
N ILE A 88 -3.68 11.77 -6.90
CA ILE A 88 -2.57 12.73 -6.73
C ILE A 88 -1.35 12.28 -7.54
N ASP A 89 -1.04 11.00 -7.51
CA ASP A 89 0.08 10.41 -8.24
C ASP A 89 -0.09 10.49 -9.77
N VAL A 90 -1.30 10.23 -10.28
CA VAL A 90 -1.67 10.42 -11.69
C VAL A 90 -1.53 11.88 -12.11
N LEU A 91 -1.95 12.82 -11.26
CA LEU A 91 -1.82 14.26 -11.52
C LEU A 91 -0.36 14.73 -11.51
N SER A 92 0.49 14.14 -10.68
CA SER A 92 1.93 14.47 -10.59
C SER A 92 2.78 13.78 -11.66
N SER A 93 2.39 12.56 -12.07
CA SER A 93 3.18 11.74 -13.01
C SER A 93 2.33 11.14 -14.14
N PRO A 94 1.59 11.96 -14.92
CA PRO A 94 0.67 11.46 -15.94
C PRO A 94 1.36 10.63 -17.02
N GLU A 95 2.59 10.97 -17.39
CA GLU A 95 3.41 10.24 -18.38
C GLU A 95 3.58 8.74 -18.05
N TRP A 96 3.67 8.39 -16.77
CA TRP A 96 3.79 6.99 -16.34
C TRP A 96 2.52 6.20 -16.67
N TYR A 97 1.35 6.83 -16.47
CA TYR A 97 0.05 6.23 -16.75
C TYR A 97 -0.25 6.21 -18.24
N GLU A 98 0.09 7.26 -18.99
CA GLU A 98 -0.07 7.30 -20.44
C GLU A 98 0.74 6.19 -21.12
N LYS A 99 2.01 6.00 -20.70
CA LYS A 99 2.85 4.90 -21.20
C LYS A 99 2.28 3.52 -20.87
N LYS A 100 1.65 3.37 -19.71
CA LYS A 100 1.15 2.08 -19.23
C LYS A 100 -0.24 1.72 -19.76
N LEU A 101 -1.11 2.71 -19.94
CA LEU A 101 -2.48 2.55 -20.44
C LEU A 101 -2.58 2.75 -21.95
N HIS A 102 -1.52 3.23 -22.61
CA HIS A 102 -1.51 3.58 -24.04
C HIS A 102 -2.63 4.56 -24.43
N ILE A 103 -2.98 5.47 -23.51
CA ILE A 103 -4.04 6.48 -23.64
C ILE A 103 -3.44 7.84 -23.28
N SER A 104 -3.77 8.89 -24.03
CA SER A 104 -3.39 10.27 -23.68
C SER A 104 -4.41 10.87 -22.72
N LEU A 105 -3.95 11.29 -21.54
CA LEU A 105 -4.79 11.87 -20.49
C LEU A 105 -4.86 13.40 -20.59
N GLY A 106 -3.95 14.03 -21.33
CA GLY A 106 -3.91 15.49 -21.52
C GLY A 106 -3.58 16.29 -20.24
N LEU A 107 -3.16 15.60 -19.17
CA LEU A 107 -2.90 16.18 -17.84
C LEU A 107 -1.51 16.82 -17.72
N THR A 108 -0.67 16.73 -18.75
CA THR A 108 0.74 17.16 -18.74
C THR A 108 0.89 18.65 -18.43
N SER A 109 0.00 19.50 -18.98
CA SER A 109 0.01 20.94 -18.74
C SER A 109 -0.41 21.31 -17.32
N LEU A 110 -1.36 20.57 -16.76
CA LEU A 110 -1.83 20.72 -15.38
C LEU A 110 -0.76 20.28 -14.39
N SER A 111 -0.12 19.12 -14.65
CA SER A 111 1.02 18.61 -13.89
C SER A 111 2.17 19.61 -13.85
N ALA A 112 2.54 20.21 -14.99
CA ALA A 112 3.63 21.18 -15.04
C ALA A 112 3.35 22.43 -14.20
N LYS A 113 2.08 22.89 -14.14
CA LYS A 113 1.69 24.06 -13.33
C LYS A 113 1.57 23.75 -11.84
N LEU A 114 1.04 22.58 -11.46
CA LEU A 114 0.80 22.22 -10.07
C LEU A 114 2.02 21.66 -9.36
N PHE A 115 2.84 20.88 -10.08
CA PHE A 115 3.96 20.14 -9.49
C PHE A 115 5.33 20.65 -9.97
N HIS A 116 5.39 21.60 -10.92
CA HIS A 116 6.66 22.17 -11.42
C HIS A 116 7.70 21.11 -11.83
N GLY A 117 7.24 19.97 -12.37
CA GLY A 117 8.09 18.84 -12.76
C GLY A 117 8.40 17.84 -11.65
N TYR A 118 7.90 18.03 -10.43
CA TYR A 118 8.02 17.05 -9.35
C TYR A 118 7.16 15.80 -9.63
N LYS A 119 7.80 14.63 -9.53
CA LYS A 119 7.17 13.33 -9.76
C LYS A 119 7.13 12.55 -8.46
N ILE A 120 5.93 12.24 -7.97
CA ILE A 120 5.74 11.40 -6.80
C ILE A 120 6.20 9.96 -7.14
N GLY A 121 7.21 9.50 -6.43
CA GLY A 121 7.75 8.16 -6.56
C GLY A 121 7.37 7.33 -5.35
N TYR A 122 8.36 7.07 -4.50
CA TYR A 122 8.20 6.24 -3.29
C TYR A 122 7.51 6.99 -2.16
N GLU A 123 7.43 8.31 -2.22
CA GLU A 123 6.70 9.14 -1.26
C GLU A 123 5.20 8.83 -1.27
N LEU A 124 4.69 8.16 -2.32
CA LEU A 124 3.32 7.70 -2.41
C LEU A 124 2.89 6.88 -1.18
N ILE A 125 3.80 6.10 -0.58
CA ILE A 125 3.51 5.35 0.66
C ILE A 125 3.20 6.28 1.83
N LEU A 126 3.94 7.38 1.96
CA LEU A 126 3.76 8.37 3.03
C LEU A 126 2.49 9.17 2.78
N ILE A 127 2.24 9.59 1.53
CA ILE A 127 1.03 10.32 1.15
C ILE A 127 -0.21 9.46 1.43
N ASN A 128 -0.21 8.21 0.99
CA ASN A 128 -1.32 7.28 1.23
C ASN A 128 -1.53 6.99 2.73
N GLY A 129 -0.43 6.78 3.47
CA GLY A 129 -0.48 6.63 4.93
C GLY A 129 -1.04 7.84 5.64
N LEU A 130 -0.64 9.06 5.22
CA LEU A 130 -1.15 10.30 5.78
C LEU A 130 -2.61 10.52 5.45
N LEU A 131 -3.04 10.30 4.21
CA LEU A 131 -4.45 10.40 3.80
C LEU A 131 -5.31 9.41 4.58
N THR A 132 -4.83 8.19 4.79
CA THR A 132 -5.51 7.19 5.62
C THR A 132 -5.61 7.69 7.06
N PHE A 133 -4.50 8.15 7.65
CA PHE A 133 -4.49 8.69 9.01
C PHE A 133 -5.47 9.85 9.20
N LEU A 134 -5.49 10.81 8.28
CA LEU A 134 -6.40 11.96 8.30
C LEU A 134 -7.85 11.52 8.13
N GLY A 135 -8.13 10.60 7.19
CA GLY A 135 -9.45 10.02 7.00
C GLY A 135 -9.96 9.33 8.27
N LEU A 136 -9.11 8.52 8.92
CA LEU A 136 -9.41 7.89 10.21
C LEU A 136 -9.66 8.93 11.30
N PHE A 137 -8.87 10.01 11.33
CA PHE A 137 -9.04 11.09 12.29
C PHE A 137 -10.41 11.75 12.17
N LEU A 138 -10.87 12.03 10.94
CA LEU A 138 -12.18 12.63 10.66
C LEU A 138 -13.35 11.74 11.13
N ILE A 139 -13.24 10.42 11.01
CA ILE A 139 -14.32 9.48 11.39
C ILE A 139 -14.24 9.01 12.85
N SER A 140 -13.13 9.31 13.55
CA SER A 140 -12.87 8.79 14.90
C SER A 140 -13.57 9.60 16.00
N LYS A 141 -13.95 8.94 17.08
CA LYS A 141 -14.57 9.57 18.27
C LYS A 141 -13.61 9.61 19.45
N LYS A 142 -13.79 10.57 20.35
CA LYS A 142 -13.04 10.62 21.62
C LYS A 142 -13.41 9.38 22.44
N SER A 143 -12.41 8.63 22.87
CA SER A 143 -12.63 7.43 23.70
C SER A 143 -12.91 7.87 25.14
N TYR A 144 -14.03 7.41 25.72
CA TYR A 144 -14.36 7.66 27.13
C TYR A 144 -13.79 6.55 28.03
N PRO A 145 -13.46 6.84 29.31
CA PRO A 145 -12.87 5.85 30.22
C PRO A 145 -13.72 4.59 30.42
N SER A 146 -15.03 4.64 30.18
CA SER A 146 -15.97 3.51 30.29
C SER A 146 -15.90 2.51 29.12
N ASP A 147 -15.15 2.81 28.05
CA ASP A 147 -15.04 1.98 26.84
C ASP A 147 -13.79 1.06 26.84
N ARG A 148 -13.07 0.93 27.98
CA ARG A 148 -11.86 0.09 28.11
C ARG A 148 -12.11 -1.21 28.84
#